data_AF-A0A2G2Z9D5-F1
#
_entry.id   AF-A0A2G2Z9D5-F1
#
_cell.length_a   1.000
_cell.length_b   1.000
_cell.length_c   1.000
_cell.angle_alpha   90.00
_cell.angle_beta   90.00
_cell.angle_gamma   90.00
#
_symmetry.space_group_name_H-M   'P 1'
#
loop_
_entity.id
_entity.type
_entity.pdbx_description
1 polymer ?
#
loop_
_entity_poly.entity_id
_entity_poly.type
_entity_poly.pdbx_seq_one_letter_code
_entity_poly.pdbx_strand_id
1 'polypeptide(L)' 'MKGKKRDQANVAKSKKEMDDLCAMLSKYNLVGNPREWLIDSGATHHVCANKELFAAFAPAQWEEKIYMANSAAAKVKGT' A
#
# COMPACT_ATOMS: atom_id res chain seq x y z
N MET A 1 36.41 -11.51 -23.03
CA MET A 1 34.99 -11.29 -22.66
C MET A 1 34.88 -11.52 -21.16
N LYS A 2 34.52 -10.50 -20.37
CA LYS A 2 34.47 -10.57 -18.90
C LYS A 2 33.06 -10.99 -18.49
N GLY A 3 32.91 -12.20 -17.94
CA GLY A 3 31.62 -12.76 -17.55
C GLY A 3 30.97 -11.96 -16.42
N LYS A 4 29.72 -11.56 -16.61
CA LYS A 4 28.91 -10.78 -15.66
C LYS A 4 28.43 -11.73 -14.54
N LYS A 5 28.90 -11.54 -13.31
CA LYS A 5 28.37 -12.23 -12.12
C LYS A 5 26.98 -11.67 -11.84
N ARG A 6 25.98 -12.55 -11.74
CA ARG A 6 24.61 -12.17 -11.34
C ARG A 6 24.60 -12.13 -9.81
N ASP A 7 24.50 -10.94 -9.26
CA ASP A 7 24.27 -10.75 -7.82
C ASP A 7 22.80 -11.08 -7.55
N GLN A 8 22.53 -12.34 -7.21
CA GLN A 8 21.21 -12.76 -6.77
C GLN A 8 21.12 -12.50 -5.26
N ALA A 9 20.34 -11.50 -4.87
CA ALA A 9 20.08 -11.19 -3.47
C ALA A 9 19.25 -12.31 -2.83
N ASN A 10 19.87 -13.09 -1.97
CA ASN A 10 19.22 -14.04 -1.08
C ASN A 10 18.60 -13.28 0.10
N VAL A 11 17.36 -12.84 -0.04
CA VAL A 11 16.57 -12.31 1.08
C VAL A 11 16.18 -13.48 1.98
N ALA A 12 17.01 -13.76 2.99
CA ALA A 12 16.64 -14.61 4.11
C ALA A 12 15.75 -13.79 5.04
N LYS A 13 14.43 -13.84 4.83
CA LYS A 13 13.48 -13.22 5.75
C LYS A 13 13.67 -13.85 7.13
N SER A 14 13.94 -13.03 8.13
CA SER A 14 14.14 -13.54 9.49
C SER A 14 12.81 -13.93 10.11
N LYS A 15 12.81 -14.88 11.05
CA LYS A 15 11.59 -15.32 11.75
C LYS A 15 10.86 -14.16 12.41
N LYS A 16 11.61 -13.18 12.93
CA LYS A 16 11.09 -11.95 13.52
C LYS A 16 10.28 -11.11 12.52
N GLU A 17 10.78 -10.93 11.30
CA GLU A 17 10.06 -10.18 10.26
C GLU A 17 8.76 -10.88 9.84
N MET A 18 8.76 -12.22 9.82
CA MET A 18 7.55 -12.99 9.57
C MET A 18 6.55 -12.85 10.71
N ASP A 19 7.00 -12.91 11.96
CA ASP A 19 6.14 -12.76 13.14
C ASP A 19 5.56 -11.35 13.23
N ASP A 20 6.35 -10.32 12.91
CA ASP A 20 5.89 -8.92 12.85
C ASP A 20 4.84 -8.72 11.74
N LEU A 21 5.05 -9.30 10.55
CA LEU A 21 4.06 -9.27 9.47
C LEU A 21 2.77 -10.02 9.85
N CYS A 22 2.87 -11.18 10.51
CA CYS A 22 1.72 -11.94 11.00
C CYS A 22 0.93 -11.18 12.06
N ALA A 23 1.61 -10.50 12.98
CA ALA A 23 0.97 -9.66 14.00
C ALA A 23 0.27 -8.45 13.36
N MET A 24 0.90 -7.81 12.38
CA MET A 24 0.28 -6.71 11.61
C MET A 24 -0.98 -7.18 10.86
N LEU A 25 -0.92 -8.33 10.18
CA LEU A 25 -2.07 -8.88 9.45
C LEU A 25 -3.22 -9.24 10.39
N SER A 26 -2.91 -9.86 11.54
CA SER A 26 -3.91 -10.25 12.53
C SER A 26 -4.59 -9.03 13.15
N LYS A 27 -3.84 -7.95 13.40
CA LYS A 27 -4.39 -6.67 13.87
C LYS A 27 -5.28 -6.01 12.82
N TYR A 28 -4.91 -6.08 11.54
CA TYR A 28 -5.71 -5.53 10.44
C TYR A 28 -7.04 -6.26 10.27
N ASN A 29 -7.03 -7.59 10.43
CA ASN A 29 -8.23 -8.43 10.29
C ASN A 29 -9.20 -8.35 11.49
N LEU A 30 -8.78 -7.78 12.64
CA LEU A 30 -9.61 -7.69 13.85
C LEU A 30 -10.46 -6.41 13.91
N VAL A 31 -10.15 -5.40 13.09
CA VAL A 31 -10.93 -4.17 12.96
C VAL A 31 -12.04 -4.45 11.95
N GLY A 32 -13.27 -4.48 12.43
CA GLY A 32 -14.45 -4.88 11.67
C GLY A 32 -14.61 -4.14 10.34
N ASN A 33 -15.14 -4.87 9.36
CA ASN A 33 -15.39 -4.48 7.97
C ASN A 33 -14.14 -4.30 7.08
N PRO A 34 -13.66 -5.35 6.38
CA PRO A 34 -12.56 -5.25 5.40
C PRO A 34 -12.91 -4.41 4.16
N ARG A 35 -14.13 -3.87 4.06
CA ARG A 35 -14.51 -2.91 3.01
C ARG A 35 -14.16 -1.46 3.33
N GLU A 36 -13.82 -1.14 4.58
CA GLU A 36 -13.36 0.20 4.94
C GLU A 36 -11.85 0.22 4.87
N TRP A 37 -11.35 0.50 3.67
CA TRP A 37 -9.93 0.70 3.42
C TRP A 37 -9.50 1.96 4.17
N LEU A 38 -8.70 1.78 5.22
CA LEU A 38 -8.06 2.89 5.89
C LEU A 38 -6.99 3.43 4.94
N ILE A 39 -7.23 4.61 4.36
CA ILE A 39 -6.23 5.28 3.52
C ILE A 39 -5.16 5.86 4.44
N ASP A 40 -4.08 5.10 4.62
CA ASP A 40 -2.87 5.57 5.28
C ASP A 40 -2.11 6.50 4.33
N SER A 41 -2.40 7.81 4.40
CA SER A 41 -1.68 8.84 3.63
C SER A 41 -0.23 9.04 4.12
N GLY A 42 0.18 8.38 5.21
CA GLY A 42 1.54 8.40 5.74
C GLY A 42 2.43 7.25 5.23
N ALA A 43 1.86 6.26 4.54
CA ALA A 43 2.64 5.16 3.99
C ALA A 43 3.47 5.61 2.77
N THR A 44 4.79 5.61 2.90
CA THR A 44 5.70 5.88 1.78
C THR A 44 5.65 4.78 0.70
N HIS A 45 5.23 3.56 1.06
CA HIS A 45 5.14 2.42 0.15
C HIS A 45 3.77 1.74 0.31
N HIS A 46 2.88 1.95 -0.67
CA HIS A 46 1.62 1.24 -0.73
C HIS A 46 1.82 -0.13 -1.39
N VAL A 47 1.43 -1.20 -0.71
CA VAL A 47 1.40 -2.56 -1.27
C VAL A 47 -0.04 -2.89 -1.61
N CYS A 48 -0.35 -2.92 -2.91
CA CYS A 48 -1.65 -3.38 -3.41
C CYS A 48 -1.48 -4.71 -4.16
N ALA A 49 -2.36 -5.67 -3.90
CA ALA A 49 -2.35 -6.96 -4.59
C ALA A 49 -2.75 -6.85 -6.07
N ASN A 50 -3.57 -5.85 -6.42
CA ASN A 50 -4.01 -5.60 -7.79
C ASN A 50 -3.27 -4.40 -8.39
N LYS A 51 -2.29 -4.69 -9.26
CA LYS A 51 -1.49 -3.66 -9.95
C LYS A 51 -2.30 -2.87 -11.00
N GLU A 52 -3.39 -3.44 -11.50
CA GLU A 52 -4.20 -2.81 -12.55
C GLU A 52 -4.91 -1.54 -12.04
N LEU A 53 -5.19 -1.48 -10.73
CA LEU A 53 -5.76 -0.30 -10.08
C LEU A 53 -4.87 0.94 -10.14
N PHE A 54 -3.57 0.78 -10.46
CA PHE A 54 -2.63 1.90 -10.63
C PHE A 54 -2.08 1.99 -12.06
N ALA A 55 -2.60 1.19 -12.99
CA ALA A 55 -2.07 1.12 -14.35
C ALA A 55 -2.58 2.26 -15.24
N ALA A 56 -3.74 2.84 -14.90
CA ALA A 56 -4.35 3.93 -15.64
C ALA A 56 -4.80 5.02 -14.68
N PHE A 57 -4.73 6.26 -15.15
CA PHE A 57 -5.31 7.42 -14.47
C PHE A 57 -6.56 7.84 -15.21
N ALA A 58 -7.73 7.76 -14.57
CA ALA A 58 -8.94 8.35 -15.08
C ALA A 58 -9.26 9.64 -14.31
N PRO A 59 -9.39 10.81 -14.96
CA PRO A 59 -9.78 12.03 -14.26
C PRO A 59 -11.10 11.86 -13.52
N ALA A 60 -11.14 12.33 -12.27
CA ALA A 60 -12.36 12.28 -11.47
C ALA A 60 -13.44 13.14 -12.16
N GLN A 61 -14.61 12.55 -12.40
CA GLN A 61 -15.72 13.23 -13.08
C GLN A 61 -16.36 14.32 -12.19
N TRP A 62 -16.17 14.24 -10.89
CA TRP A 62 -16.81 15.08 -9.89
C TRP A 62 -15.79 15.59 -8.87
N GLU A 63 -16.15 16.67 -8.18
CA GLU A 63 -15.32 17.30 -7.15
C GLU A 63 -15.36 16.50 -5.85
N GLU A 64 -14.73 15.33 -5.86
CA GLU A 64 -14.57 14.52 -4.64
C GLU A 64 -13.51 15.12 -3.73
N LYS A 65 -13.79 15.15 -2.43
CA LYS A 65 -12.87 15.63 -1.40
C LYS A 65 -12.68 14.54 -0.36
N ILE A 66 -11.43 14.23 -0.08
CA ILE A 66 -11.05 13.38 1.05
C ILE A 66 -10.75 14.25 2.26
N TYR A 67 -11.30 13.87 3.41
CA TYR A 67 -11.04 14.52 4.69
C TYR A 67 -10.00 13.71 5.46
N MET A 68 -8.97 14.39 5.93
CA MET A 68 -7.88 13.81 6.70
C MET A 68 -8.17 13.92 8.20
N ALA A 69 -7.53 13.07 9.01
CA ALA A 69 -7.69 13.10 10.47
C ALA A 69 -7.24 14.42 11.13
N ASN A 70 -6.40 15.22 10.44
CA ASN A 70 -5.98 16.55 10.87
C ASN A 70 -6.95 17.66 10.42
N SER A 71 -8.18 17.32 10.04
CA SER A 71 -9.21 18.23 9.51
C SER A 71 -8.87 18.91 8.18
N ALA A 72 -7.75 18.55 7.54
CA ALA A 72 -7.44 19.01 6.19
C ALA A 72 -8.33 18.29 5.16
N ALA A 73 -8.50 18.93 4.00
CA ALA A 73 -9.20 18.35 2.87
C ALA A 73 -8.33 18.40 1.61
N ALA A 74 -8.37 17.34 0.81
CA ALA A 74 -7.71 17.29 -0.49
C ALA A 74 -8.70 16.88 -1.60
N LYS A 75 -8.51 17.44 -2.80
CA LYS A 75 -9.33 17.10 -3.97
C LYS A 75 -8.83 15.83 -4.63
N VAL A 76 -9.72 14.89 -4.92
CA VAL A 76 -9.42 13.72 -5.73
C VAL A 76 -9.30 14.15 -7.19
N LYS A 77 -8.15 13.85 -7.80
CA LYS A 77 -7.88 14.20 -9.20
C LYS A 77 -8.22 13.09 -10.18
N GLY A 78 -8.21 11.84 -9.73
CA GLY A 78 -8.54 10.69 -10.56
C GLY A 78 -8.72 9.42 -9.76
N THR A 79 -9.26 8.42 -10.46
CA THR A 79 -9.55 7.06 -9.99
C THR A 79 -8.74 6.04 -10.78
#